data_AF-A0A8K0CNC3-F1
#
_entry.id   AF-A0A8K0CNC3-F1
#
_cell.length_a   1.000
_cell.length_b   1.000
_cell.length_c   1.000
_cell.angle_alpha   90.00
_cell.angle_beta   90.00
_cell.angle_gamma   90.00
#
_symmetry.space_group_name_H-M   'P 1'
#
loop_
_entity.id
_entity.type
_entity.pdbx_description
1 polymer ?
#
loop_
_entity_poly.entity_id
_entity_poly.type
_entity_poly.pdbx_seq_one_letter_code
_entity_poly.pdbx_strand_id
1 'polypeptide(L)'
;MSSDKVKRGTLKSKLTTFTKFVSEVRRKNEITDLDFIQLQERLSKIETLLDEFDEIQCQNESASEAVGDELHEREEFENNFFTQISIAKKNHKRQ
;
A
#
# COMPACT_ATOMS: atom_id res chain seq x y z
N MET A 1 22.10 -7.27 6.10
CA MET A 1 21.01 -6.26 6.03
C MET A 1 20.07 -6.53 7.18
N SER A 2 19.61 -5.50 7.91
CA SER A 2 18.65 -5.68 9.01
C SER A 2 17.37 -6.35 8.49
N SER A 3 16.79 -7.27 9.27
CA SER A 3 15.54 -7.98 8.95
C SER A 3 14.42 -7.01 8.58
N ASP A 4 14.38 -5.85 9.22
CA ASP A 4 13.29 -4.88 9.10
C ASP A 4 13.35 -4.07 7.80
N LYS A 5 14.55 -3.82 7.26
CA LYS A 5 14.70 -3.22 5.91
C LYS A 5 14.15 -4.15 4.84
N VAL A 6 14.32 -5.47 5.00
CA VAL A 6 13.80 -6.48 4.07
C VAL A 6 12.27 -6.55 4.16
N LYS A 7 11.71 -6.49 5.39
CA LYS A 7 10.25 -6.45 5.59
C LYS A 7 9.63 -5.18 4.97
N ARG A 8 10.17 -3.99 5.23
CA ARG A 8 9.74 -2.71 4.60
C ARG A 8 9.78 -2.79 3.07
N GLY A 9 10.87 -3.32 2.51
CA GLY A 9 10.99 -3.54 1.06
C GLY A 9 9.90 -4.46 0.51
N THR A 10 9.51 -5.50 1.26
CA THR A 10 8.43 -6.41 0.90
C THR A 10 7.07 -5.72 0.93
N LEU A 11 6.77 -4.93 1.97
CA LEU A 11 5.51 -4.17 2.07
C LEU A 11 5.39 -3.14 0.92
N LYS A 12 6.47 -2.45 0.58
CA LYS A 12 6.54 -1.56 -0.59
C LYS A 12 6.27 -2.29 -1.91
N SER A 13 6.80 -3.49 -2.08
CA SER A 13 6.56 -4.32 -3.27
C SER A 13 5.09 -4.76 -3.39
N LYS A 14 4.47 -5.13 -2.26
CA LYS A 14 3.03 -5.44 -2.21
C LYS A 14 2.18 -4.23 -2.61
N LEU A 15 2.46 -3.04 -2.06
CA LEU A 15 1.78 -1.79 -2.43
C LEU A 15 1.97 -1.48 -3.92
N THR A 16 3.19 -1.62 -4.44
CA THR A 16 3.50 -1.43 -5.87
C THR A 16 2.67 -2.35 -6.76
N THR A 17 2.53 -3.62 -6.38
CA THR A 17 1.73 -4.61 -7.12
C THR A 17 0.24 -4.23 -7.10
N PHE A 18 -0.26 -3.74 -5.97
CA PHE A 18 -1.63 -3.25 -5.87
C PHE A 18 -1.87 -2.00 -6.74
N THR A 19 -0.96 -1.01 -6.70
CA THR A 19 -1.03 0.19 -7.56
C THR A 19 -1.10 -0.16 -9.04
N LYS A 20 -0.30 -1.15 -9.48
CA LYS A 20 -0.34 -1.65 -10.87
C LYS A 20 -1.71 -2.21 -11.22
N PHE A 21 -2.26 -3.07 -10.36
CA PHE A 21 -3.59 -3.65 -10.55
C PHE A 21 -4.69 -2.57 -10.62
N VAL A 22 -4.70 -1.62 -9.68
CA VAL A 22 -5.67 -0.50 -9.68
C VAL A 22 -5.55 0.31 -10.98
N SER A 23 -4.34 0.55 -11.46
CA SER A 23 -4.09 1.27 -12.72
C SER A 23 -4.54 0.49 -13.95
N GLU A 24 -4.43 -0.85 -13.94
CA GLU A 24 -4.97 -1.71 -14.98
C GLU A 24 -6.50 -1.68 -15.00
N VAL A 25 -7.15 -1.86 -13.84
CA VAL A 25 -8.61 -1.80 -13.70
C VAL A 25 -9.14 -0.44 -14.16
N ARG A 26 -8.48 0.67 -13.81
CA ARG A 26 -8.88 2.02 -14.25
C ARG A 26 -8.79 2.25 -15.76
N ARG A 27 -7.88 1.55 -16.43
CA ARG A 27 -7.68 1.67 -17.89
C ARG A 27 -8.68 0.82 -18.68
N LYS A 28 -9.41 -0.09 -18.03
CA LYS A 28 -10.45 -0.87 -18.68
C LYS A 28 -11.67 0.02 -18.97
N ASN A 29 -12.26 -0.18 -20.15
CA ASN A 29 -13.50 0.49 -20.54
C ASN A 29 -14.70 -0.06 -19.75
N GLU A 30 -14.65 -1.32 -19.35
CA GLU A 30 -15.66 -2.00 -18.53
C GLU A 30 -14.96 -2.81 -17.44
N ILE A 31 -15.44 -2.69 -16.21
CA ILE A 31 -14.94 -3.45 -15.06
C ILE A 31 -15.81 -4.69 -14.93
N THR A 32 -15.19 -5.87 -15.05
CA THR A 32 -15.91 -7.14 -14.89
C THR A 32 -16.18 -7.44 -13.41
N ASP A 33 -17.15 -8.31 -13.13
CA ASP A 33 -17.40 -8.79 -11.76
C ASP A 33 -16.15 -9.43 -11.13
N LEU A 34 -15.35 -10.13 -11.93
CA LEU A 34 -14.07 -10.70 -11.49
C LEU A 34 -13.05 -9.62 -11.13
N ASP A 35 -12.98 -8.53 -11.89
CA ASP A 35 -12.12 -7.37 -11.56
C ASP A 35 -12.55 -6.72 -10.25
N PHE A 36 -13.87 -6.62 -10.03
CA PHE A 36 -14.44 -6.07 -8.82
C PHE A 36 -14.14 -6.94 -7.59
N ILE A 37 -14.36 -8.25 -7.69
CA ILE A 37 -14.04 -9.21 -6.61
C ILE A 37 -12.54 -9.15 -6.29
N GLN A 38 -11.67 -9.17 -7.30
CA GLN A 38 -10.23 -9.07 -7.09
C GLN A 38 -9.83 -7.72 -6.46
N LEU A 39 -10.50 -6.63 -6.83
CA LEU A 39 -10.26 -5.33 -6.23
C LEU A 39 -10.63 -5.34 -4.74
N GLN A 40 -11.77 -5.92 -4.36
CA GLN A 40 -12.19 -6.03 -2.97
C GLN A 40 -11.22 -6.88 -2.13
N GLU A 41 -10.83 -8.06 -2.64
CA GLU A 41 -9.90 -8.93 -1.93
C GLU A 41 -8.53 -8.27 -1.72
N ARG A 42 -8.01 -7.62 -2.78
CA ARG A 42 -6.73 -6.93 -2.70
C ARG A 42 -6.82 -5.69 -1.81
N LEU A 43 -7.93 -4.96 -1.84
CA LEU A 43 -8.16 -3.81 -0.97
C LEU A 43 -8.10 -4.23 0.50
N SER A 44 -8.81 -5.29 0.89
CA SER A 44 -8.79 -5.81 2.27
C SER A 44 -7.38 -6.21 2.72
N LYS A 45 -6.59 -6.83 1.84
CA LYS A 45 -5.19 -7.22 2.14
C LYS A 45 -4.24 -6.04 2.21
N ILE A 46 -4.52 -4.96 1.50
CA ILE A 46 -3.70 -3.75 1.54
C ILE A 46 -4.02 -2.94 2.77
N GLU A 47 -5.28 -2.86 3.20
CA GLU A 47 -5.67 -2.09 4.39
C GLU A 47 -4.87 -2.47 5.65
N THR A 48 -4.45 -3.74 5.80
CA THR A 48 -3.59 -4.20 6.91
C THR A 48 -2.11 -3.85 6.76
N LEU A 49 -1.63 -3.51 5.56
CA LEU A 49 -0.21 -3.21 5.32
C LEU A 49 0.23 -1.89 5.94
N LEU A 50 -0.67 -0.93 6.13
CA LEU A 50 -0.33 0.34 6.78
C LEU A 50 0.05 0.08 8.24
N ASP A 51 -0.78 -0.67 8.95
CA ASP A 51 -0.52 -1.06 10.34
C ASP A 51 0.78 -1.89 10.46
N GLU A 52 1.00 -2.86 9.54
CA GLU A 52 2.25 -3.65 9.49
C GLU A 52 3.49 -2.77 9.23
N PHE A 53 3.37 -1.74 8.39
CA PHE A 53 4.46 -0.83 8.09
C PHE A 53 4.78 0.06 9.30
N ASP A 54 3.75 0.60 9.94
CA ASP A 54 3.88 1.44 11.14
C ASP A 54 4.50 0.69 12.32
N GLU A 55 4.13 -0.58 12.54
CA GLU A 55 4.75 -1.41 13.60
C GLU A 55 6.26 -1.60 13.37
N ILE A 56 6.66 -1.90 12.13
CA ILE A 56 8.08 -2.06 11.78
C ILE A 56 8.81 -0.73 11.88
N GLN A 57 8.15 0.38 11.52
CA GLN A 57 8.71 1.71 11.59
C GLN A 57 8.94 2.15 13.04
N CYS A 58 7.99 1.94 13.94
CA CYS A 58 8.16 2.20 15.38
C CYS A 58 9.31 1.40 16.00
N GLN A 59 9.51 0.15 15.56
CA GLN A 59 10.65 -0.68 16.00
C GLN A 59 12.00 -0.12 15.53
N ASN A 60 12.08 0.41 14.30
CA ASN A 60 13.30 1.04 13.77
C ASN A 60 13.59 2.40 14.41
N GLU A 61 12.57 3.25 14.59
CA GLU A 61 12.70 4.58 15.22
C GLU A 61 13.13 4.47 16.68
N SER A 62 12.69 3.42 17.39
CA SER A 62 13.15 3.12 18.75
C SER A 62 14.63 2.69 18.81
N ALA A 63 15.24 2.35 17.68
CA ALA A 63 16.59 1.81 17.56
C ALA A 63 17.57 2.69 16.75
N SER A 64 17.13 3.83 16.18
CA SER A 64 17.89 4.62 15.21
C SER A 64 17.88 6.13 15.52
N GLU A 65 19.05 6.78 15.43
CA GLU A 65 19.22 8.24 15.55
C GLU A 65 19.06 8.98 14.20
N ALA A 66 18.90 8.24 13.08
CA ALA A 66 18.81 8.80 11.72
C ALA A 66 17.35 9.05 11.31
N VAL A 67 16.76 10.11 11.87
CA VAL A 67 15.31 10.41 11.78
C VAL A 67 14.88 10.92 10.39
N GLY A 68 15.74 11.61 9.64
CA GLY A 68 15.35 12.35 8.43
C GLY A 68 14.92 11.48 7.24
N ASP A 69 15.78 10.55 6.81
CA ASP A 69 15.52 9.71 5.63
C ASP A 69 14.37 8.73 5.86
N GLU A 70 14.23 8.24 7.09
CA GLU A 70 13.16 7.30 7.44
C GLU A 70 11.77 7.97 7.47
N LEU A 71 11.69 9.23 7.94
CA LEU A 71 10.46 10.02 7.88
C LEU A 71 10.01 10.28 6.44
N HIS A 72 10.95 10.63 5.56
CA HIS A 72 10.63 10.85 4.15
C HIS A 72 10.13 9.58 3.47
N GLU A 73 10.77 8.44 3.77
CA GLU A 73 10.36 7.14 3.24
C GLU A 73 8.96 6.72 3.72
N ARG A 74 8.61 7.08 4.96
CA ARG A 74 7.27 6.85 5.53
C ARG A 74 6.22 7.72 4.82
N GLU A 75 6.49 9.01 4.68
CA GLU A 75 5.58 9.95 4.02
C GLU A 75 5.26 9.52 2.57
N GLU A 76 6.27 9.08 1.79
CA GLU A 76 6.04 8.56 0.44
C GLU A 76 5.14 7.32 0.42
N PHE A 77 5.35 6.40 1.37
CA PHE A 77 4.56 5.18 1.47
C PHE A 77 3.10 5.49 1.83
N GLU A 78 2.86 6.31 2.86
CA GLU A 78 1.53 6.69 3.31
C GLU A 78 0.74 7.44 2.23
N ASN A 79 1.37 8.42 1.57
CA ASN A 79 0.74 9.17 0.49
C ASN A 79 0.31 8.27 -0.68
N ASN A 80 1.18 7.33 -1.08
CA ASN A 80 0.84 6.37 -2.13
C ASN A 80 -0.30 5.44 -1.68
N PHE A 81 -0.22 4.92 -0.45
CA PHE A 81 -1.23 4.08 0.15
C PHE A 81 -2.61 4.74 0.12
N PHE A 82 -2.75 5.93 0.74
CA PHE A 82 -4.04 6.62 0.82
C PHE A 82 -4.59 7.01 -0.56
N THR A 83 -3.72 7.35 -1.50
CA THR A 83 -4.11 7.62 -2.89
C THR A 83 -4.74 6.38 -3.53
N GLN A 84 -4.10 5.20 -3.43
CA GLN A 84 -4.62 3.99 -4.05
C GLN A 84 -5.91 3.49 -3.38
N ILE A 85 -5.98 3.53 -2.04
CA ILE A 85 -7.19 3.17 -1.29
C ILE A 85 -8.37 4.04 -1.71
N SER A 86 -8.17 5.36 -1.79
CA SER A 86 -9.21 6.31 -2.17
C SER A 86 -9.73 6.04 -3.59
N ILE A 87 -8.83 5.72 -4.52
CA ILE A 87 -9.18 5.34 -5.89
C ILE A 87 -9.98 4.03 -5.90
N ALA A 88 -9.51 3.00 -5.20
CA ALA A 88 -10.18 1.71 -5.11
C ALA A 88 -11.60 1.85 -4.51
N LYS A 89 -11.74 2.59 -3.41
CA LYS A 89 -13.03 2.86 -2.75
C LYS A 89 -13.99 3.66 -3.62
N LYS A 90 -13.49 4.63 -4.41
CA LYS A 90 -14.31 5.38 -5.37
C LYS A 90 -14.89 4.46 -6.46
N ASN A 91 -14.11 3.51 -6.94
CA ASN A 91 -14.57 2.53 -7.94
C ASN A 91 -15.54 1.51 -7.34
N HIS A 92 -15.47 1.26 -6.03
CA HIS A 92 -16.44 0.41 -5.31
C HIS A 92 -17.85 1.03 -5.24
N LYS A 93 -17.98 2.36 -5.13
CA LYS A 93 -19.27 3.06 -4.94
C LYS A 93 -20.03 3.41 -6.23
N ARG A 94 -19.57 2.97 -7.39
CA ARG A 94 -20.17 3.32 -8.70
C ARG A 94 -21.26 2.36 -9.21
N GLN A 95 -21.76 1.46 -8.37
CA GLN A 95 -22.94 0.63 -8.67
C GLN A 95 -24.22 1.32 -8.19
#